data_AF-A0A6V8KK71-F1
#
_entry.id   AF-A0A6V8KK71-F1
#
_cell.length_a   1.000
_cell.length_b   1.000
_cell.length_c   1.000
_cell.angle_alpha   90.00
_cell.angle_beta   90.00
_cell.angle_gamma   90.00
#
_symmetry.space_group_name_H-M   'P 1'
#
loop_
_entity.id
_entity.type
_entity.pdbx_description
1 polymer ?
#
loop_
_entity_poly.entity_id
_entity_poly.type
_entity_poly.pdbx_seq_one_letter_code
_entity_poly.pdbx_strand_id
1 'polypeptide(L)'
;MWLDALIWPEHAHRRARLRAAAAVAAADPPLLLRGDLLDDLPALAARAPAGATLVVFHSSVLYHVPAARRAAFVALVRGLPGHWVSVEAPGVVPLPGLPEPPDGAHHNVLALDGEPLAWTRGHGQAMSWFGRDPSAAVPATRSTATRPGPPR
;
A
#
# COMPACT_ATOMS: atom_id res chain seq x y z
N MET A 1 22.45 9.90 5.52
CA MET A 1 22.19 8.44 5.56
C MET A 1 22.57 7.83 4.20
N TRP A 2 22.96 6.56 4.10
CA TRP A 2 23.38 5.96 2.81
C TRP A 2 22.33 6.08 1.69
N LEU A 3 21.04 6.01 2.04
CA LEU A 3 19.94 6.22 1.10
C LEU A 3 19.94 7.62 0.46
N ASP A 4 20.53 8.64 1.09
CA ASP A 4 20.70 9.96 0.47
C ASP A 4 21.60 9.87 -0.77
N ALA A 5 22.58 8.96 -0.79
CA ALA A 5 23.50 8.80 -1.92
C ALA A 5 22.81 8.18 -3.15
N LEU A 6 21.64 7.56 -2.97
CA LEU A 6 20.85 6.99 -4.07
C LEU A 6 19.95 8.01 -4.78
N ILE A 7 19.97 9.27 -4.33
CA ILE A 7 19.19 10.35 -4.92
C ILE A 7 20.17 11.28 -5.62
N TRP A 8 19.94 11.53 -6.92
CA TRP A 8 20.79 12.44 -7.68
C TRP A 8 20.79 13.85 -7.04
N PRO A 9 21.89 14.61 -7.15
CA PRO A 9 22.04 15.90 -6.49
C PRO A 9 20.88 16.87 -6.75
N GLU A 10 20.37 16.88 -7.98
CA GLU A 10 19.33 17.81 -8.46
C GLU A 10 17.94 17.49 -7.90
N HIS A 11 17.72 16.28 -7.40
CA HIS A 11 16.45 15.83 -6.86
C HIS A 11 16.26 16.22 -5.38
N ALA A 12 16.40 17.51 -5.08
CA ALA A 12 16.25 18.05 -3.73
C ALA A 12 14.89 17.67 -3.09
N HIS A 13 13.80 17.69 -3.86
CA HIS A 13 12.47 17.32 -3.36
C HIS A 13 12.38 15.85 -2.92
N ARG A 14 12.98 14.91 -3.69
CA ARG A 14 13.00 13.48 -3.34
C ARG A 14 13.81 13.27 -2.06
N ARG A 15 14.93 13.99 -1.93
CA ARG A 15 15.81 13.94 -0.76
C ARG A 15 15.09 14.44 0.49
N ALA A 16 14.37 15.56 0.39
CA ALA A 16 13.56 16.08 1.49
C ALA A 16 12.47 15.08 1.92
N ARG A 17 11.73 14.50 0.94
CA ARG A 17 10.70 13.49 1.23
C ARG A 17 11.26 12.23 1.88
N LEU A 18 12.41 11.73 1.40
CA LEU A 18 13.08 10.58 2.01
C LEU A 18 13.44 10.86 3.47
N ARG A 19 14.05 12.01 3.76
CA ARG A 19 14.44 12.40 5.13
C ARG A 19 13.24 12.53 6.06
N ALA A 20 12.14 13.12 5.58
CA ALA A 20 10.90 13.21 6.33
C ALA A 20 10.34 11.82 6.66
N ALA A 21 10.27 10.92 5.68
CA ALA A 21 9.81 9.55 5.90
C ALA A 21 10.74 8.78 6.86
N ALA A 22 12.05 8.94 6.73
CA ALA A 22 13.04 8.33 7.62
C ALA A 22 12.90 8.84 9.07
N ALA A 23 12.57 10.12 9.25
CA ALA A 23 12.31 10.68 10.57
C ALA A 23 11.06 10.06 11.23
N VAL A 24 9.99 9.82 10.46
CA VAL A 24 8.79 9.11 10.95
C VAL A 24 9.16 7.70 11.41
N ALA A 25 9.88 6.93 10.57
CA ALA A 25 10.31 5.58 10.92
C ALA A 25 11.32 5.56 12.09
N ALA A 26 12.13 6.60 12.29
CA ALA A 26 13.05 6.69 13.41
C ALA A 26 12.34 7.04 14.73
N ALA A 27 11.26 7.82 14.66
CA ALA A 27 10.48 8.22 15.84
C ALA A 27 9.64 7.07 16.41
N ASP A 28 9.13 6.20 15.53
CA ASP A 28 8.42 4.96 15.90
C ASP A 28 8.93 3.78 15.04
N PRO A 29 10.06 3.17 15.42
CA PRO A 29 10.66 2.10 14.64
C PRO A 29 9.73 0.90 14.45
N PRO A 30 9.43 0.51 13.19
CA PRO A 30 8.59 -0.65 12.96
C PRO A 30 9.32 -1.92 13.38
N LEU A 31 8.56 -2.96 13.73
CA LEU A 31 9.10 -4.29 13.91
C LEU A 31 9.65 -4.82 12.58
N LEU A 32 10.95 -5.06 12.50
CA LEU A 32 11.61 -5.67 11.35
C LEU A 32 11.90 -7.14 11.64
N LEU A 33 11.34 -8.02 10.81
CA LEU A 33 11.55 -9.47 10.90
C LEU A 33 12.14 -9.97 9.59
N ARG A 34 13.14 -10.85 9.69
CA ARG A 34 13.60 -11.65 8.56
C ARG A 34 12.63 -12.83 8.41
N GLY A 35 12.16 -13.07 7.19
CA GLY A 35 11.32 -14.22 6.88
C GLY A 35 11.10 -14.41 5.39
N ASP A 36 10.48 -15.54 5.05
CA ASP A 36 9.94 -15.87 3.74
C ASP A 36 8.45 -15.50 3.68
N LEU A 37 8.04 -14.93 2.54
CA LEU A 37 6.70 -14.41 2.33
C LEU A 37 5.59 -15.48 2.35
N LEU A 38 5.91 -16.75 2.09
CA LEU A 38 4.97 -17.86 2.16
C LEU A 38 5.02 -18.53 3.52
N ASP A 39 6.23 -18.82 3.99
CA ASP A 39 6.42 -19.72 5.13
C ASP A 39 6.18 -18.99 6.46
N ASP A 40 6.54 -17.71 6.57
CA ASP A 40 6.48 -16.96 7.84
C ASP A 40 5.24 -16.05 7.96
N LEU A 41 4.59 -15.71 6.84
CA LEU A 41 3.46 -14.78 6.84
C LEU A 41 2.27 -15.25 7.69
N PRO A 42 1.84 -16.52 7.69
CA PRO A 42 0.71 -16.96 8.52
C PRO A 42 0.95 -16.75 10.02
N ALA A 43 2.14 -17.11 10.50
CA ALA A 43 2.50 -16.93 11.90
C ALA A 43 2.62 -15.44 12.27
N LEU A 44 3.12 -14.61 11.36
CA LEU A 44 3.16 -13.16 11.56
C LEU A 44 1.77 -12.54 11.59
N ALA A 45 0.88 -12.92 10.67
CA ALA A 45 -0.49 -12.45 10.60
C ALA A 45 -1.28 -12.77 11.88
N ALA A 46 -1.08 -13.95 12.45
CA ALA A 46 -1.72 -14.37 13.71
C ALA A 46 -1.32 -13.52 14.93
N ARG A 47 -0.25 -12.72 14.84
CA ARG A 47 0.17 -11.79 15.91
C ARG A 47 -0.60 -10.47 15.90
N ALA A 48 -1.46 -10.22 14.90
CA ALA A 48 -2.29 -9.03 14.87
C ALA A 48 -3.18 -8.95 16.13
N PRO A 49 -3.24 -7.80 16.84
CA PRO A 49 -4.06 -7.67 18.04
C PRO A 49 -5.54 -7.96 17.78
N ALA A 50 -6.21 -8.63 18.72
CA ALA A 50 -7.64 -8.84 18.70
C ALA A 50 -8.36 -7.49 18.84
N GLY A 51 -8.79 -6.91 17.73
CA GLY A 51 -9.38 -5.56 17.65
C GLY A 51 -8.72 -4.64 16.63
N ALA A 52 -7.58 -5.03 16.06
CA ALA A 52 -6.95 -4.35 14.93
C ALA A 52 -7.33 -5.04 13.61
N THR A 53 -7.50 -4.27 12.55
CA THR A 53 -7.61 -4.80 11.18
C THR A 53 -6.23 -5.21 10.68
N LEU A 54 -6.03 -6.49 10.37
CA LEU A 54 -4.83 -6.94 9.66
C LEU A 54 -4.86 -6.41 8.23
N VAL A 55 -3.76 -5.77 7.82
CA VAL A 55 -3.54 -5.33 6.44
C VAL A 55 -2.20 -5.88 5.96
N VAL A 56 -2.23 -6.71 4.92
CA VAL A 56 -1.03 -7.14 4.20
C VAL A 56 -0.82 -6.19 3.04
N PHE A 57 0.32 -5.51 3.00
CA PHE A 57 0.65 -4.53 1.94
C PHE A 57 1.94 -4.91 1.23
N HIS A 58 1.95 -4.82 -0.09
CA HIS A 58 3.17 -4.85 -0.88
C HIS A 58 3.07 -3.98 -2.12
N SER A 59 4.21 -3.48 -2.58
CA SER A 59 4.32 -2.71 -3.81
C SER A 59 5.60 -3.03 -4.55
N SER A 60 5.47 -3.31 -5.85
CA SER A 60 6.59 -3.54 -6.77
C SER A 60 7.64 -4.49 -6.21
N VAL A 61 7.21 -5.61 -5.63
CA VAL A 61 8.12 -6.59 -5.02
C VAL A 61 7.88 -7.99 -5.55
N LEU A 62 6.64 -8.32 -5.90
CA LEU A 62 6.31 -9.70 -6.29
C LEU A 62 6.95 -10.10 -7.61
N TYR A 63 7.31 -9.18 -8.51
CA TYR A 63 8.01 -9.53 -9.75
C TYR A 63 9.39 -10.19 -9.50
N HIS A 64 9.99 -10.03 -8.32
CA HIS A 64 11.20 -10.74 -7.91
C HIS A 64 10.96 -12.20 -7.48
N VAL A 65 9.71 -12.57 -7.22
CA VAL A 65 9.31 -13.88 -6.72
C VAL A 65 8.97 -14.79 -7.90
N PRO A 66 9.43 -16.06 -7.94
CA PRO A 66 9.06 -16.99 -9.01
C PRO A 66 7.55 -17.16 -9.16
N ALA A 67 7.07 -17.37 -10.40
CA ALA A 67 5.64 -17.39 -10.71
C ALA A 67 4.80 -18.35 -9.85
N ALA A 68 5.30 -19.58 -9.63
CA ALA A 68 4.62 -20.55 -8.78
C ALA A 68 4.51 -20.08 -7.32
N ARG A 69 5.55 -19.44 -6.79
CA ARG A 69 5.55 -18.87 -5.43
C ARG A 69 4.64 -17.65 -5.32
N ARG A 70 4.54 -16.81 -6.37
CA ARG A 70 3.55 -15.72 -6.42
C ARG A 70 2.12 -16.25 -6.36
N ALA A 71 1.82 -17.29 -7.13
CA ALA A 71 0.48 -17.90 -7.12
C ALA A 71 0.14 -18.47 -5.73
N ALA A 72 1.09 -19.16 -5.09
CA ALA A 72 0.94 -19.63 -3.71
C ALA A 72 0.72 -18.48 -2.73
N PHE A 73 1.43 -17.36 -2.89
CA PHE A 73 1.27 -16.18 -2.04
C PHE A 73 -0.12 -15.57 -2.17
N VAL A 74 -0.60 -15.41 -3.41
CA VAL A 74 -1.94 -14.87 -3.67
C VAL A 74 -3.02 -15.76 -3.06
N ALA A 75 -2.88 -17.09 -3.16
CA ALA A 75 -3.81 -18.02 -2.53
C ALA A 75 -3.77 -17.92 -0.99
N LEU A 76 -2.57 -17.84 -0.42
CA LEU A 76 -2.36 -17.72 1.03
C LEU A 76 -2.95 -16.43 1.59
N VAL A 77 -2.62 -15.27 0.98
CA VAL A 77 -3.02 -13.96 1.51
C VAL A 77 -4.53 -13.75 1.42
N ARG A 78 -5.19 -14.29 0.37
CA ARG A 78 -6.67 -14.29 0.26
C ARG A 78 -7.36 -15.11 1.35
N GLY A 79 -6.65 -16.06 1.97
CA GLY A 79 -7.17 -16.87 3.07
C GLY A 79 -6.94 -16.26 4.46
N LEU A 80 -6.17 -15.17 4.58
CA LEU A 80 -5.90 -14.53 5.86
C LEU A 80 -7.08 -13.64 6.31
N PRO A 81 -7.34 -13.51 7.62
CA PRO A 81 -8.37 -12.63 8.12
C PRO A 81 -7.93 -11.17 8.00
N GLY A 82 -8.57 -10.37 7.15
CA GLY A 82 -8.26 -8.95 7.01
C GLY A 82 -8.29 -8.49 5.55
N HIS A 83 -7.47 -7.49 5.25
CA HIS A 83 -7.36 -6.92 3.91
C HIS A 83 -5.97 -7.09 3.32
N TRP A 84 -5.91 -7.19 2.00
CA TRP A 84 -4.71 -7.27 1.21
C TRP A 84 -4.67 -6.13 0.20
N VAL A 85 -3.68 -5.26 0.33
CA VAL A 85 -3.44 -4.16 -0.60
C VAL A 85 -2.20 -4.48 -1.45
N SER A 86 -2.39 -4.59 -2.75
CA SER A 86 -1.31 -4.84 -3.71
C SER A 86 -1.13 -3.65 -4.65
N VAL A 87 0.12 -3.31 -4.95
CA VAL A 87 0.48 -2.29 -5.95
C VAL A 87 1.57 -2.84 -6.87
N GLU A 88 1.17 -3.58 -7.90
CA GLU A 88 2.08 -4.35 -8.74
C GLU A 88 1.85 -4.08 -10.23
N ALA A 89 2.86 -4.33 -11.06
CA ALA A 89 2.71 -4.21 -12.51
C ALA A 89 1.63 -5.16 -13.04
N PRO A 90 0.93 -4.81 -14.13
CA PRO A 90 0.00 -5.71 -14.81
C PRO A 90 0.58 -7.10 -15.03
N GLY A 91 -0.19 -8.13 -14.66
CA GLY A 91 0.21 -9.54 -14.83
C GLY A 91 1.10 -10.12 -13.73
N VAL A 92 1.60 -9.32 -12.78
CA VAL A 92 2.34 -9.85 -11.60
C VAL A 92 1.37 -10.54 -10.63
N VAL A 93 0.23 -9.91 -10.38
CA VAL A 93 -0.92 -10.47 -9.66
C VAL A 93 -2.05 -10.66 -10.68
N PRO A 94 -2.73 -11.82 -10.70
CA PRO A 94 -3.85 -12.04 -11.61
C PRO A 94 -5.07 -11.21 -11.16
N LEU A 95 -5.33 -10.11 -11.87
CA LEU A 95 -6.44 -9.19 -11.61
C LEU A 95 -7.35 -9.16 -12.85
N PRO A 96 -8.66 -9.41 -12.71
CA PRO A 96 -9.60 -9.40 -13.84
C PRO A 96 -10.01 -7.98 -14.22
N GLY A 97 -10.45 -7.78 -15.47
CA GLY A 97 -11.22 -6.58 -15.85
C GLY A 97 -10.47 -5.25 -15.79
N LEU A 98 -9.14 -5.25 -15.95
CA LEU A 98 -8.37 -4.01 -15.98
C LEU A 98 -8.79 -3.13 -17.18
N PRO A 99 -9.08 -1.83 -16.97
CA PRO A 99 -9.27 -0.90 -18.08
C PRO A 99 -7.97 -0.69 -18.86
N GLU A 100 -7.99 -0.01 -20.00
CA GLU A 100 -6.75 0.35 -20.68
C GLU A 100 -5.92 1.33 -19.81
N PRO A 101 -4.57 1.24 -19.79
CA PRO A 101 -3.72 2.25 -19.16
C PRO A 101 -3.94 3.64 -19.76
N PRO A 102 -3.77 4.73 -18.96
CA PRO A 102 -4.09 6.08 -19.42
C PRO A 102 -3.14 6.61 -20.50
N ASP A 103 -1.91 6.10 -20.52
CA ASP A 103 -0.86 6.42 -21.49
C ASP A 103 0.13 5.25 -21.60
N GLY A 104 1.12 5.38 -22.51
CA GLY A 104 2.13 4.35 -22.75
C GLY A 104 3.24 4.21 -21.70
N ALA A 105 3.19 4.96 -20.59
CA ALA A 105 4.17 4.83 -19.53
C ALA A 105 3.89 3.62 -18.63
N HIS A 106 4.88 3.28 -17.80
CA HIS A 106 4.75 2.22 -16.82
C HIS A 106 3.76 2.60 -15.70
N HIS A 107 2.76 1.74 -15.51
CA HIS A 107 1.79 1.82 -14.42
C HIS A 107 1.78 0.52 -13.64
N ASN A 108 1.60 0.63 -12.32
CA ASN A 108 1.17 -0.47 -11.48
C ASN A 108 -0.35 -0.39 -11.27
N VAL A 109 -0.97 -1.51 -10.93
CA VAL A 109 -2.36 -1.59 -10.50
C VAL A 109 -2.40 -1.59 -8.98
N LEU A 110 -3.12 -0.65 -8.38
CA LEU A 110 -3.58 -0.74 -6.99
C LEU A 110 -4.79 -1.66 -6.94
N ALA A 111 -4.77 -2.67 -6.08
CA ALA A 111 -5.91 -3.53 -5.82
C ALA A 111 -6.11 -3.77 -4.31
N LEU A 112 -7.37 -3.94 -3.91
CA LEU A 112 -7.80 -4.30 -2.57
C LEU A 112 -8.48 -5.67 -2.63
N ASP A 113 -7.97 -6.65 -1.90
CA ASP A 113 -8.51 -8.02 -1.83
C ASP A 113 -8.61 -8.71 -3.21
N GLY A 114 -7.77 -8.27 -4.14
CA GLY A 114 -7.75 -8.72 -5.53
C GLY A 114 -8.73 -7.99 -6.45
N GLU A 115 -9.45 -6.99 -5.95
CA GLU A 115 -10.27 -6.08 -6.76
C GLU A 115 -9.42 -4.89 -7.21
N PRO A 116 -9.24 -4.68 -8.53
CA PRO A 116 -8.46 -3.57 -9.05
C PRO A 116 -9.18 -2.23 -8.80
N LEU A 117 -8.45 -1.24 -8.30
CA LEU A 117 -8.99 0.07 -7.89
C LEU A 117 -8.40 1.25 -8.66
N ALA A 118 -7.14 1.22 -9.07
CA ALA A 118 -6.52 2.35 -9.76
C ALA A 118 -5.27 1.98 -10.56
N TRP A 119 -4.99 2.79 -11.58
CA TRP A 119 -3.65 2.92 -12.15
C TRP A 119 -2.79 3.79 -11.22
N THR A 120 -1.54 3.40 -11.00
CA THR A 120 -0.59 4.14 -10.16
C THR A 120 0.73 4.34 -10.89
N ARG A 121 1.27 5.57 -10.83
CA ARG A 121 2.61 5.87 -11.36
C ARG A 121 3.68 5.39 -10.38
N GLY A 122 4.85 5.09 -10.92
CA GLY A 122 6.03 4.72 -10.14
C GLY A 122 6.30 5.70 -9.00
N HIS A 123 6.76 5.17 -7.86
CA HIS A 123 7.08 5.94 -6.66
C HIS A 123 5.93 6.80 -6.09
N GLY A 124 4.67 6.43 -6.36
CA GLY A 124 3.49 7.09 -5.80
C GLY A 124 3.25 8.50 -6.32
N GLN A 125 3.71 8.83 -7.53
CA GLN A 125 3.60 10.17 -8.09
C GLN A 125 2.15 10.60 -8.39
N ALA A 126 1.32 9.67 -8.87
CA ALA A 126 -0.07 9.91 -9.21
C ALA A 126 -0.86 8.60 -9.20
N MET A 127 -2.17 8.71 -9.08
CA MET A 127 -3.12 7.61 -9.17
C MET A 127 -4.35 8.02 -9.99
N SER A 128 -4.91 7.09 -10.75
CA SER A 128 -6.11 7.26 -11.57
C SER A 128 -7.07 6.12 -11.26
N TRP A 129 -8.12 6.43 -10.49
CA TRP A 129 -9.09 5.46 -9.98
C TRP A 129 -9.97 4.85 -11.08
N PHE A 130 -10.34 3.59 -10.90
CA PHE A 130 -11.31 2.86 -11.71
C PHE A 130 -12.70 3.11 -11.14
N GLY A 131 -13.63 3.61 -11.97
CA GLY A 131 -14.92 4.06 -11.46
C GLY A 131 -14.83 5.35 -10.63
N ARG A 132 -15.96 5.82 -10.08
CA ARG A 132 -16.05 7.13 -9.44
C ARG A 132 -15.30 7.15 -8.10
N ASP A 133 -14.51 8.21 -7.92
CA ASP A 133 -13.67 8.58 -6.78
C ASP A 133 -14.00 7.90 -5.42
N PRO A 134 -13.07 7.11 -4.83
CA PRO A 134 -13.29 6.44 -3.53
C PRO A 134 -13.46 7.40 -2.35
N SER A 135 -13.25 8.71 -2.53
CA SER A 135 -13.63 9.72 -1.54
C SER A 135 -15.14 9.71 -1.19
N ALA A 136 -15.98 9.12 -2.05
CA ALA A 136 -17.42 8.98 -1.83
C ALA A 136 -17.83 7.87 -0.84
N ALA A 137 -16.94 6.92 -0.52
CA ALA A 137 -17.27 5.73 0.29
C ALA A 137 -16.96 5.85 1.79
N VAL A 138 -16.23 6.90 2.21
CA VAL A 138 -15.99 7.18 3.64
C VAL A 138 -17.03 8.20 4.09
N PRO A 139 -18.09 7.83 4.83
CA PRO A 139 -18.99 8.82 5.40
C PRO A 139 -18.18 9.70 6.35
N ALA A 140 -18.03 10.98 6.01
CA ALA A 140 -17.45 11.97 6.89
C ALA A 140 -18.24 11.93 8.21
N THR A 141 -17.60 11.44 9.27
CA THR A 141 -18.16 11.52 10.62
C THR A 141 -18.23 13.00 10.95
N ARG A 142 -19.39 13.63 10.72
CA ARG A 142 -19.65 14.98 11.22
C ARG A 142 -19.64 14.91 12.73
N SER A 143 -18.52 15.29 13.33
CA SER A 143 -18.48 15.63 14.75
C SER A 143 -19.34 16.87 14.94
N THR A 144 -20.56 16.69 15.42
CA THR A 144 -21.38 17.78 15.96
C THR A 144 -20.82 18.13 17.34
N ALA A 145 -19.71 18.85 17.37
CA ALA A 145 -19.26 19.55 18.56
C ALA A 145 -20.12 20.81 18.72
N THR A 146 -21.12 20.74 19.59
CA THR A 146 -21.89 21.90 20.06
C THR A 146 -20.94 22.86 20.75
N ARG A 147 -20.74 24.07 20.20
CA ARG A 147 -20.00 25.14 20.88
C ARG A 147 -20.75 25.53 22.18
N PRO A 148 -20.06 25.66 23.33
CA PRO A 148 -20.68 26.25 24.51
C PRO A 148 -20.88 27.75 24.27
N GLY A 149 -22.08 28.25 24.60
CA GLY A 149 -22.45 29.66 24.51
C GLY A 149 -21.68 30.54 25.49
N PRO A 150 -21.62 31.87 25.24
CA PRO A 150 -20.82 32.78 26.06
C PRO A 150 -21.45 32.99 27.44
N PRO A 151 -20.64 33.20 28.50
CA PRO A 151 -21.14 33.51 29.83
C PRO A 151 -21.79 34.89 29.88
N ARG A 152 -22.77 35.03 30.78
CA ARG A 152 -23.52 36.26 31.07
C ARG A 152 -22.70 37.29 31.82
#